data_AF-A0A2U3L5W2-F1
#
_entry.id   AF-A0A2U3L5W2-F1
#
_cell.length_a   1.000
_cell.length_b   1.000
_cell.length_c   1.000
_cell.angle_alpha   90.00
_cell.angle_beta   90.00
_cell.angle_gamma   90.00
#
_symmetry.space_group_name_H-M   'P 1'
#
loop_
_entity.id
_entity.type
_entity.pdbx_description
1 polymer ?
#
loop_
_entity_poly.entity_id
_entity_poly.type
_entity_poly.pdbx_seq_one_letter_code
_entity_poly.pdbx_strand_id
1 'polypeptide(L)'
;MVYISEAHPSDVWQMESNIRDKVVFATPRNEDERATLAGTCVRKLGIEIPAVLDEFGNSTESAYTAWPDRLYLIDGGGKVAYKSRPGPFGFKPEELAAALRKTATALHQNGWPPVLTWLSVRERE
;
A
#
# COMPACT_ATOMS: atom_id res chain seq x y z
N MET A 1 -2.29 -3.14 -1.27
CA MET A 1 -1.56 -1.90 -1.61
C MET A 1 -2.41 -1.10 -2.57
N VAL A 2 -2.48 0.23 -2.43
CA VAL A 2 -3.05 1.11 -3.45
C VAL A 2 -1.88 1.80 -4.15
N TYR A 3 -1.76 1.63 -5.46
CA TYR A 3 -0.74 2.28 -6.26
C TYR A 3 -1.19 3.70 -6.64
N ILE A 4 -0.41 4.70 -6.24
CA ILE A 4 -0.68 6.13 -6.47
C ILE A 4 0.34 6.72 -7.45
N SER A 5 0.21 8.02 -7.73
CA SER A 5 1.14 8.73 -8.61
C SER A 5 2.60 8.70 -8.12
N GLU A 6 3.53 8.63 -9.07
CA GLU A 6 4.97 8.53 -8.80
C GLU A 6 5.50 9.73 -7.99
N ALA A 7 6.34 9.45 -7.00
CA ALA A 7 7.03 10.50 -6.24
C ALA A 7 8.16 11.18 -7.05
N HIS A 8 8.78 10.45 -7.98
CA HIS A 8 9.93 10.91 -8.75
C HIS A 8 9.87 10.46 -10.22
N PRO A 9 8.92 10.98 -11.02
CA PRO A 9 8.82 10.64 -12.42
C PRO A 9 9.96 11.27 -13.25
N SER A 10 10.31 10.63 -14.36
CA SER A 10 11.52 10.94 -15.14
C SER A 10 11.49 12.20 -15.97
N ASP A 11 10.30 12.72 -16.17
CA ASP A 11 10.00 13.93 -16.91
C ASP A 11 9.81 15.17 -16.02
N VAL A 12 9.96 15.04 -14.69
CA VAL A 12 9.86 16.16 -13.75
C VAL A 12 11.15 16.31 -12.92
N TRP A 13 11.54 15.28 -12.16
CA TRP A 13 12.78 15.28 -11.37
C TRP A 13 13.25 13.84 -11.13
N GLN A 14 14.44 13.50 -11.60
CA GLN A 14 15.04 12.18 -11.38
C GLN A 14 16.02 12.18 -10.22
N MET A 15 15.93 11.14 -9.39
CA MET A 15 16.98 10.85 -8.41
C MET A 15 18.03 9.94 -9.04
N GLU A 16 19.31 10.21 -8.78
CA GLU A 16 20.43 9.38 -9.26
C GLU A 16 20.31 7.91 -8.82
N SER A 17 19.71 7.66 -7.64
CA SER A 17 19.40 6.31 -7.16
C SER A 17 18.46 5.56 -8.10
N ASN A 18 17.42 6.22 -8.62
CA ASN A 18 16.44 5.60 -9.51
C ASN A 18 17.05 5.25 -10.87
N ILE A 19 18.00 6.07 -11.36
CA ILE A 19 18.75 5.79 -12.60
C ILE A 19 19.63 4.55 -12.41
N ARG A 20 20.39 4.49 -11.30
CA ARG A 20 21.23 3.33 -10.97
C ARG A 20 20.42 2.05 -10.82
N ASP A 21 19.26 2.14 -10.17
CA ASP A 21 18.41 0.99 -9.87
C ASP A 21 17.44 0.66 -11.03
N LYS A 22 17.55 1.39 -12.16
CA LYS A 22 16.74 1.23 -13.39
C LYS A 22 15.23 1.33 -13.13
N VAL A 23 14.85 2.31 -12.29
CA VAL A 23 13.48 2.70 -11.93
C VAL A 23 13.20 4.08 -12.53
N VAL A 24 13.31 4.17 -13.86
CA VAL A 24 13.10 5.42 -14.60
C VAL A 24 11.79 5.29 -15.36
N PHE A 25 10.74 5.96 -14.85
CA PHE A 25 9.41 5.95 -15.44
C PHE A 25 8.92 7.38 -15.62
N ALA A 26 8.38 7.70 -16.79
CA ALA A 26 7.73 8.98 -17.03
C ALA A 26 6.39 9.05 -16.28
N THR A 27 5.87 10.26 -16.07
CA THR A 27 4.54 10.45 -15.51
C THR A 27 3.52 9.76 -16.43
N PRO A 28 2.70 8.81 -15.92
CA PRO A 28 1.71 8.13 -16.74
C PRO A 28 0.66 9.14 -17.23
N ARG A 29 0.27 9.06 -18.50
CA ARG A 29 -0.66 10.00 -19.15
C ARG A 29 -2.12 9.54 -19.14
N ASN A 30 -2.36 8.29 -18.80
CA ASN A 30 -3.67 7.66 -18.74
C ASN A 30 -3.63 6.46 -17.77
N GLU A 31 -4.80 5.84 -17.55
CA GLU A 31 -4.95 4.69 -16.65
C GLU A 31 -4.16 3.46 -17.11
N ASP A 32 -4.08 3.18 -18.41
CA ASP A 32 -3.38 2.01 -18.94
C ASP A 32 -1.86 2.10 -18.71
N GLU A 33 -1.28 3.30 -18.91
CA GLU A 33 0.11 3.57 -18.59
C GLU A 33 0.36 3.43 -17.08
N ARG A 34 -0.54 3.96 -16.24
CA ARG A 34 -0.43 3.83 -14.78
C ARG A 34 -0.54 2.37 -14.33
N ALA A 35 -1.44 1.60 -14.91
CA ALA A 35 -1.59 0.17 -14.65
C ALA A 35 -0.34 -0.62 -15.05
N THR A 36 0.29 -0.25 -16.17
CA THR A 36 1.55 -0.86 -16.63
C THR A 36 2.71 -0.60 -15.65
N LEU A 37 2.83 0.63 -15.16
CA LEU A 37 3.80 1.01 -14.12
C LEU A 37 3.52 0.26 -12.81
N ALA A 38 2.27 0.28 -12.35
CA ALA A 38 1.84 -0.44 -11.14
C ALA A 38 2.18 -1.93 -11.21
N GLY A 39 1.88 -2.58 -12.33
CA GLY A 39 2.23 -3.98 -12.57
C GLY A 39 3.73 -4.23 -12.56
N THR A 40 4.53 -3.28 -13.07
CA THR A 40 5.99 -3.37 -13.01
C THR A 40 6.52 -3.24 -11.59
N CYS A 41 5.97 -2.30 -10.80
CA CYS A 41 6.30 -2.12 -9.38
C CYS A 41 5.99 -3.40 -8.58
N VAL A 42 4.77 -3.93 -8.69
CA VAL A 42 4.34 -5.16 -8.03
C VAL A 42 5.29 -6.32 -8.32
N ARG A 43 5.63 -6.54 -9.61
CA ARG A 43 6.56 -7.61 -10.01
C ARG A 43 7.99 -7.39 -9.51
N LYS A 44 8.53 -6.18 -9.65
CA LYS A 44 9.92 -5.88 -9.26
C LYS A 44 10.14 -5.94 -7.75
N LEU A 45 9.15 -5.51 -6.97
CA LEU A 45 9.21 -5.52 -5.50
C LEU A 45 8.74 -6.83 -4.88
N GLY A 46 8.22 -7.78 -5.68
CA GLY A 46 7.70 -9.05 -5.19
C GLY A 46 6.50 -8.87 -4.25
N ILE A 47 5.59 -7.94 -4.57
CA ILE A 47 4.41 -7.69 -3.74
C ILE A 47 3.42 -8.83 -3.90
N GLU A 48 3.20 -9.59 -2.83
CA GLU A 48 2.29 -10.76 -2.81
C GLU A 48 0.86 -10.43 -2.34
N ILE A 49 0.67 -9.24 -1.77
CA ILE A 49 -0.66 -8.77 -1.34
C ILE A 49 -1.43 -8.15 -2.51
N PRO A 50 -2.78 -8.19 -2.50
CA PRO A 50 -3.58 -7.54 -3.52
C PRO A 50 -3.18 -6.07 -3.72
N ALA A 51 -2.88 -5.73 -4.98
CA ALA A 51 -2.58 -4.38 -5.41
C ALA A 51 -3.74 -3.85 -6.25
N VAL A 52 -4.20 -2.65 -5.94
CA VAL A 52 -5.21 -1.92 -6.71
C VAL A 52 -4.65 -0.58 -7.15
N LEU A 53 -5.26 0.02 -8.16
CA LEU A 53 -4.83 1.31 -8.70
C LEU A 53 -5.69 2.43 -8.10
N ASP A 54 -5.06 3.54 -7.73
CA ASP A 54 -5.81 4.79 -7.55
C ASP A 54 -6.22 5.32 -8.93
N GLU A 55 -7.47 5.77 -9.04
CA GLU A 55 -7.99 6.29 -10.31
C GLU A 55 -7.20 7.54 -10.75
N PHE A 56 -7.27 7.88 -12.04
CA PHE A 56 -6.35 8.85 -12.62
C PHE A 56 -6.38 10.25 -11.97
N GLY A 57 -7.53 10.65 -11.44
CA GLY A 57 -7.79 11.86 -10.65
C GLY A 57 -7.24 11.85 -9.22
N ASN A 58 -6.62 10.75 -8.76
CA ASN A 58 -5.92 10.64 -7.48
C ASN A 58 -6.82 10.84 -6.23
N SER A 59 -8.10 10.48 -6.32
CA SER A 59 -9.06 10.66 -5.22
C SER A 59 -8.67 9.88 -3.96
N THR A 60 -8.11 8.67 -4.07
CA THR A 60 -7.67 7.89 -2.90
C THR A 60 -6.44 8.51 -2.28
N GLU A 61 -5.44 8.88 -3.09
CA GLU A 61 -4.25 9.58 -2.64
C GLU A 61 -4.63 10.84 -1.86
N SER A 62 -5.52 11.67 -2.43
CA SER A 62 -5.97 12.92 -1.80
C SER A 62 -6.72 12.67 -0.49
N ALA A 63 -7.69 11.74 -0.49
CA ALA A 63 -8.46 11.41 0.70
C ALA A 63 -7.58 10.89 1.85
N TYR A 64 -6.50 10.18 1.52
CA TYR A 64 -5.58 9.59 2.49
C TYR A 64 -4.26 10.39 2.62
N THR A 65 -4.11 11.54 1.98
CA THR A 65 -2.84 12.30 1.93
C THR A 65 -1.64 11.38 1.72
N ALA A 66 -1.77 10.47 0.76
CA ALA A 66 -0.93 9.27 0.68
C ALA A 66 0.45 9.54 0.09
N TRP A 67 0.63 10.66 -0.63
CA TRP A 67 1.91 11.01 -1.25
C TRP A 67 3.00 11.37 -0.22
N PRO A 68 4.26 10.92 -0.37
CA PRO A 68 4.76 10.06 -1.46
C PRO A 68 4.41 8.58 -1.27
N ASP A 69 4.33 8.12 -0.04
CA ASP A 69 3.79 6.83 0.38
C ASP A 69 3.27 6.91 1.84
N ARG A 70 2.34 6.02 2.21
CA ARG A 70 1.80 5.93 3.59
C ARG A 70 1.46 4.50 3.97
N LEU A 71 1.61 4.21 5.27
CA LEU A 71 1.03 3.05 5.92
C LEU A 71 -0.23 3.48 6.69
N TYR A 72 -1.31 2.73 6.48
CA TYR A 72 -2.57 2.90 7.19
C TYR A 72 -3.02 1.58 7.81
N LEU A 73 -3.64 1.68 8.98
CA LEU A 73 -4.44 0.60 9.57
C LEU A 73 -5.87 1.10 9.73
N ILE A 74 -6.80 0.42 9.08
CA ILE A 74 -8.24 0.60 9.28
C ILE A 74 -8.72 -0.55 10.17
N ASP A 75 -9.42 -0.24 11.26
CA ASP A 75 -9.96 -1.26 12.17
C ASP A 75 -11.25 -1.90 11.63
N GLY A 76 -11.76 -2.91 12.34
CA GLY A 76 -12.99 -3.61 11.96
C GLY A 76 -14.26 -2.74 11.98
N GLY A 77 -14.20 -1.55 12.59
CA GLY A 77 -15.26 -0.55 12.57
C GLY A 77 -15.11 0.48 11.46
N GLY A 78 -14.13 0.33 10.57
CA GLY A 78 -13.87 1.26 9.46
C GLY A 78 -13.15 2.54 9.89
N LYS A 79 -12.56 2.60 11.09
CA LYS A 79 -11.84 3.78 11.59
C LYS A 79 -10.34 3.66 11.36
N VAL A 80 -9.68 4.79 11.13
CA VAL A 80 -8.21 4.85 11.07
C VAL A 80 -7.63 4.62 12.46
N ALA A 81 -7.07 3.44 12.69
CA ALA A 81 -6.39 3.08 13.93
C ALA A 81 -4.90 3.45 13.92
N TYR A 82 -4.31 3.59 12.72
CA TYR A 82 -2.94 4.08 12.54
C TYR A 82 -2.77 4.76 11.18
N LYS A 83 -1.99 5.84 11.16
CA LYS A 83 -1.53 6.57 9.98
C LYS A 83 -0.06 6.91 10.18
N SER A 84 0.81 6.48 9.27
CA SER A 84 2.22 6.82 9.33
C SER A 84 2.48 8.29 8.97
N ARG A 85 3.68 8.77 9.33
CA ARG A 85 4.24 9.99 8.72
C ARG A 85 4.52 9.76 7.22
N PRO A 86 4.73 10.83 6.45
CA PRO A 86 5.18 10.70 5.07
C PRO A 86 6.50 9.98 4.93
N GLY A 87 6.58 9.03 3.99
CA GLY A 87 7.85 8.38 3.68
C GLY A 87 8.75 9.20 2.74
N PRO A 88 9.91 8.63 2.39
CA PRO A 88 10.37 7.30 2.84
C PRO A 88 10.66 7.26 4.35
N PHE A 89 10.98 8.40 4.98
CA PHE A 89 11.38 8.47 6.40
C PHE A 89 10.29 8.08 7.41
N GLY A 90 9.02 8.25 7.05
CA GLY A 90 7.86 7.82 7.83
C GLY A 90 7.39 6.40 7.53
N PHE A 91 7.93 5.72 6.52
CA PHE A 91 7.54 4.34 6.20
C PHE A 91 8.20 3.37 7.17
N LYS A 92 7.49 3.03 8.25
CA LYS A 92 7.99 2.22 9.35
C LYS A 92 7.09 1.00 9.61
N PRO A 93 7.38 -0.16 8.99
CA PRO A 93 6.58 -1.37 9.15
C PRO A 93 6.45 -1.84 10.61
N GLU A 94 7.45 -1.59 11.45
CA GLU A 94 7.46 -1.95 12.86
C GLU A 94 6.41 -1.18 13.68
N GLU A 95 6.17 0.09 13.35
CA GLU A 95 5.13 0.90 14.00
C GLU A 95 3.74 0.40 13.59
N LEU A 96 3.54 0.07 12.31
CA LEU A 96 2.30 -0.55 11.83
C LEU A 96 2.07 -1.92 12.50
N ALA A 97 3.11 -2.75 12.62
CA ALA A 97 3.01 -4.05 13.29
C ALA A 97 2.63 -3.91 14.77
N ALA A 98 3.15 -2.88 15.46
CA ALA A 98 2.75 -2.57 16.83
C ALA A 98 1.28 -2.13 16.91
N ALA A 99 0.83 -1.27 15.99
CA ALA A 99 -0.57 -0.86 15.90
C ALA A 99 -1.51 -2.05 15.65
N LEU A 100 -1.14 -2.96 14.74
CA LEU A 100 -1.88 -4.19 14.45
C LEU A 100 -2.05 -5.06 15.69
N ARG A 101 -0.98 -5.32 16.45
CA ARG A 101 -1.05 -6.09 17.70
C ARG A 101 -2.00 -5.45 18.72
N LYS A 102 -1.94 -4.13 18.87
CA LYS A 102 -2.82 -3.38 19.78
C LYS A 102 -4.28 -3.48 19.35
N THR A 103 -4.58 -3.26 18.06
CA THR A 103 -5.95 -3.31 17.52
C THR A 103 -6.53 -4.72 17.58
N ALA A 104 -5.76 -5.75 17.27
CA ALA A 104 -6.20 -7.15 17.37
C ALA A 104 -6.53 -7.55 18.82
N THR A 105 -5.75 -7.07 19.79
CA THR A 105 -6.01 -7.31 21.22
C THR A 105 -7.33 -6.67 21.66
N ALA A 106 -7.61 -5.45 21.19
CA ALA A 106 -8.87 -4.75 21.48
C ALA A 106 -10.09 -5.47 20.86
N LEU A 107 -9.97 -6.06 19.66
CA LEU A 107 -11.04 -6.87 19.06
C LEU A 107 -11.37 -8.11 19.90
N HIS A 108 -10.35 -8.79 20.44
CA HIS A 108 -10.55 -9.94 21.30
C HIS A 108 -11.29 -9.60 22.61
N GLN A 109 -10.97 -8.44 23.19
CA GLN A 109 -11.62 -7.94 24.41
C GLN A 109 -13.09 -7.54 24.17
N ASN A 110 -13.44 -7.13 22.95
CA ASN A 110 -14.80 -6.72 22.56
C ASN A 110 -15.68 -7.89 22.09
N GLY A 111 -15.27 -9.14 22.31
CA GLY A 111 -16.14 -10.31 22.13
C GLY A 111 -16.26 -10.86 20.70
N TRP A 112 -15.43 -10.41 19.76
CA TRP A 112 -15.33 -11.06 18.45
C TRP A 112 -14.28 -12.18 18.46
N PRO A 113 -14.64 -13.44 18.11
CA PRO A 113 -13.64 -14.49 18.00
C PRO A 113 -12.67 -14.17 16.86
N PRO A 114 -11.36 -14.45 17.00
CA PRO A 114 -10.43 -14.33 15.89
C PRO A 114 -10.87 -15.32 14.81
N VAL A 115 -11.35 -14.82 13.67
CA VAL A 115 -11.64 -15.65 12.50
C VAL A 115 -10.31 -16.03 11.87
N LEU A 116 -9.60 -16.95 12.53
CA LEU A 116 -8.48 -17.71 11.99
C LEU A 116 -9.01 -19.08 11.58
N THR A 117 -10.01 -19.07 10.69
CA THR A 117 -10.37 -20.29 9.98
C THR A 117 -9.41 -20.40 8.80
N TRP A 118 -8.34 -21.17 8.98
CA TRP A 118 -7.63 -21.76 7.85
C TRP A 118 -8.65 -22.55 7.04
N LEU A 119 -9.08 -22.01 5.90
CA LEU A 119 -9.69 -22.82 4.84
C LEU A 119 -8.58 -23.72 4.29
N SER A 120 -8.31 -24.82 5.01
CA SER A 120 -7.78 -26.02 4.38
C SER A 120 -8.86 -26.44 3.38
N VAL A 121 -8.62 -26.10 2.12
CA VAL A 121 -9.26 -26.79 1.00
C VAL A 121 -8.81 -28.24 1.12
N ARG A 122 -9.61 -29.05 1.81
CA ARG A 122 -9.56 -30.50 1.62
C ARG A 122 -10.10 -30.74 0.23
N GLU A 123 -9.20 -31.14 -0.67
CA GLU A 123 -9.56 -31.85 -1.88
C GLU A 123 -10.56 -32.97 -1.52
N ARG A 124 -11.76 -32.83 -2.07
CA ARG A 124 -12.68 -33.90 -2.38
C ARG A 124 -13.16 -33.62 -3.78
N GLU A 125 -12.49 -34.18 -4.78
CA GLU A 125 -12.84 -35.42 -5.49
C GLU A 125 -11.80 -35.67 -6.59
#